data_AF-A0A1H2SVA7-F1
#
_entry.id   AF-A0A1H2SVA7-F1
#
_cell.length_a   1.000
_cell.length_b   1.000
_cell.length_c   1.000
_cell.angle_alpha   90.00
_cell.angle_beta   90.00
_cell.angle_gamma   90.00
#
_symmetry.space_group_name_H-M   'P 1'
#
loop_
_entity.id
_entity.type
_entity.pdbx_description
1 polymer ?
#
loop_
_entity_poly.entity_id
_entity_poly.type
_entity_poly.pdbx_seq_one_letter_code
_entity_poly.pdbx_strand_id
1 'polypeptide(L)'
;MPDFIDRMKKLFSGGSAKRSEEDTAGIAGNKPLSMDEAYGKTLDDFRELEIIKTLGWMHSECLAGRASDSEIRDFVLGIYRTRYMTAGYGKQLFLSQGGELDEAIELSDELSDCSPIAQMSLDAIFQFSNISGDPFDVIKPEAEELLKAGGMMVNLMITGKPEIAKIVWRDGAKGVFHSP
;
A
#
# COMPACT_ATOMS: atom_id res chain seq x y z
N MET A 1 -24.06 -2.12 -8.73
CA MET A 1 -22.74 -1.55 -9.12
C MET A 1 -21.83 -2.71 -9.51
N PRO A 2 -20.95 -2.59 -10.52
CA PRO A 2 -20.04 -3.67 -10.87
C PRO A 2 -19.02 -3.91 -9.75
N ASP A 3 -18.77 -5.18 -9.46
CA ASP A 3 -17.79 -5.69 -8.49
C ASP A 3 -16.38 -5.19 -8.81
N PHE A 4 -15.55 -4.96 -7.79
CA PHE A 4 -14.14 -4.60 -7.93
C PHE A 4 -13.40 -5.59 -8.86
N ILE A 5 -13.72 -6.88 -8.73
CA ILE A 5 -13.17 -7.94 -9.59
C ILE A 5 -13.54 -7.73 -11.06
N ASP A 6 -14.77 -7.29 -11.35
CA ASP A 6 -15.23 -7.04 -12.73
C ASP A 6 -14.60 -5.77 -13.32
N ARG A 7 -14.36 -4.74 -12.51
CA ARG A 7 -13.61 -3.55 -12.94
C ARG A 7 -12.16 -3.89 -13.27
N MET A 8 -11.53 -4.75 -12.47
CA MET A 8 -10.17 -5.24 -12.73
C MET A 8 -10.11 -6.08 -14.02
N LYS A 9 -11.01 -7.06 -14.22
CA LYS A 9 -11.05 -7.88 -15.45
C LYS A 9 -11.20 -7.05 -16.73
N LYS A 10 -11.99 -5.98 -16.68
CA LYS A 10 -12.24 -5.11 -17.83
C LYS A 10 -10.98 -4.35 -18.27
N LEU A 11 -10.12 -3.95 -17.32
CA LEU A 11 -8.82 -3.33 -17.60
C LEU A 11 -7.82 -4.30 -18.26
N PHE A 12 -7.97 -5.62 -18.05
CA PHE A 12 -7.08 -6.65 -18.62
C PHE A 12 -7.58 -7.27 -19.93
N SER A 13 -8.84 -7.09 -20.31
CA SER A 13 -9.41 -7.68 -21.55
C SER A 13 -9.10 -6.91 -22.85
N GLY A 14 -8.50 -5.72 -22.75
CA GLY A 14 -8.17 -4.87 -23.89
C GLY A 14 -6.69 -4.86 -24.22
N GLY A 15 -6.22 -5.82 -25.05
CA GLY A 15 -4.96 -5.67 -25.77
C GLY A 15 -4.10 -6.94 -25.85
N SER A 16 -4.37 -7.79 -26.84
CA SER A 16 -3.40 -8.75 -27.37
C SER A 16 -2.93 -8.25 -28.74
N ALA A 17 -1.64 -7.91 -28.86
CA ALA A 17 -0.96 -7.81 -30.15
C ALA A 17 0.55 -8.10 -29.98
N LYS A 18 0.98 -9.11 -30.74
CA LYS A 18 2.32 -9.72 -30.88
C LYS A 18 3.53 -8.75 -30.96
N ARG A 19 4.69 -9.22 -30.45
CA ARG A 19 6.08 -9.11 -31.00
C ARG A 19 6.95 -10.14 -30.25
N SER A 20 7.34 -11.26 -30.88
CA SER A 20 8.56 -11.52 -31.67
C SER A 20 9.85 -11.51 -30.85
N GLU A 21 10.55 -12.65 -30.90
CA GLU A 21 11.80 -13.03 -30.21
C GLU A 21 13.03 -12.20 -30.59
N GLU A 22 14.06 -12.37 -29.75
CA GLU A 22 15.50 -12.08 -29.89
C GLU A 22 15.97 -10.63 -29.71
N ASP A 23 16.66 -10.39 -28.58
CA ASP A 23 18.11 -10.09 -28.63
C ASP A 23 18.74 -10.24 -27.22
N THR A 24 19.62 -11.22 -27.11
CA THR A 24 20.50 -11.44 -25.94
C THR A 24 21.63 -10.42 -25.92
N ALA A 25 21.64 -9.53 -24.94
CA ALA A 25 22.81 -8.70 -24.62
C ALA A 25 22.90 -8.48 -23.10
N GLY A 26 23.90 -9.13 -22.49
CA GLY A 26 24.55 -8.80 -21.21
C GLY A 26 23.68 -8.34 -20.05
N ILE A 27 23.19 -9.28 -19.22
CA ILE A 27 22.66 -8.94 -17.90
C ILE A 27 23.87 -8.62 -17.00
N ALA A 28 24.19 -7.32 -16.89
CA ALA A 28 24.96 -6.83 -15.76
C ALA A 28 24.29 -7.36 -14.48
N GLY A 29 25.06 -8.08 -13.67
CA GLY A 29 24.54 -8.73 -12.46
C GLY A 29 23.91 -7.69 -11.54
N ASN A 30 22.59 -7.57 -11.58
CA ASN A 30 21.84 -6.85 -10.57
C ASN A 30 21.99 -7.67 -9.29
N LYS A 31 22.86 -7.20 -8.40
CA LYS A 31 22.90 -7.68 -7.04
C LYS A 31 21.48 -7.54 -6.45
N PRO A 32 20.95 -8.54 -5.74
CA PRO A 32 19.70 -8.39 -5.00
C PRO A 32 19.79 -7.17 -4.10
N LEU A 33 18.72 -6.38 -4.04
CA LEU A 33 18.63 -5.27 -3.09
C LEU A 33 18.75 -5.82 -1.67
N SER A 34 19.43 -5.10 -0.77
CA SER A 34 19.38 -5.43 0.66
C SER A 34 18.00 -5.10 1.24
N MET A 35 17.70 -5.68 2.41
CA MET A 35 16.46 -5.39 3.14
C MET A 35 16.31 -3.89 3.45
N ASP A 36 17.40 -3.25 3.90
CA ASP A 36 17.45 -1.81 4.16
C ASP A 36 17.16 -0.97 2.91
N GLU A 37 17.72 -1.37 1.76
CA GLU A 37 17.48 -0.69 0.49
C GLU A 37 16.00 -0.84 0.07
N ALA A 38 15.40 -2.02 0.27
CA ALA A 38 14.01 -2.27 -0.07
C ALA A 38 13.04 -1.54 0.88
N TYR A 39 13.38 -1.45 2.17
CA TYR A 39 12.69 -0.62 3.15
C TYR A 39 12.70 0.85 2.72
N GLY A 40 13.90 1.39 2.45
CA GLY A 40 14.07 2.78 2.01
C GLY A 40 13.29 3.07 0.73
N LYS A 41 13.42 2.19 -0.27
CA LYS A 41 12.73 2.32 -1.56
C LYS A 41 11.20 2.27 -1.42
N THR A 42 10.69 1.43 -0.53
CA THR A 42 9.24 1.38 -0.23
C THR A 42 8.74 2.72 0.28
N LEU A 43 9.46 3.33 1.22
CA LEU A 43 9.08 4.64 1.76
C LEU A 43 9.21 5.75 0.70
N ASP A 44 10.23 5.71 -0.14
CA ASP A 44 10.42 6.66 -1.23
C ASP A 44 9.30 6.56 -2.27
N ASP A 45 8.87 5.36 -2.64
CA ASP A 45 7.73 5.16 -3.53
C ASP A 45 6.43 5.76 -2.95
N PHE A 46 6.21 5.59 -1.64
CA PHE A 46 5.07 6.20 -0.97
C PHE A 46 5.16 7.74 -0.91
N ARG A 47 6.38 8.30 -0.90
CA ARG A 47 6.59 9.75 -1.03
C ARG A 47 6.30 10.22 -2.45
N GLU A 48 6.79 9.51 -3.47
CA GLU A 48 6.57 9.81 -4.89
C GLU A 48 5.08 9.75 -5.26
N LEU A 49 4.33 8.80 -4.69
CA LEU A 49 2.88 8.70 -4.84
C LEU A 49 2.11 9.80 -4.07
N GLU A 50 2.81 10.64 -3.31
CA GLU A 50 2.27 11.66 -2.37
C GLU A 50 1.35 11.09 -1.29
N ILE A 51 1.47 9.80 -0.95
CA ILE A 51 0.63 9.15 0.05
C ILE A 51 0.89 9.76 1.42
N ILE A 52 2.16 9.85 1.81
CA ILE A 52 2.58 10.40 3.11
C ILE A 52 2.13 11.86 3.25
N LYS A 53 2.27 12.66 2.18
CA LYS A 53 1.82 14.06 2.14
C LYS A 53 0.30 14.17 2.30
N THR A 54 -0.45 13.29 1.64
CA THR A 54 -1.92 13.26 1.72
C THR A 54 -2.38 12.90 3.13
N LEU A 55 -1.81 11.84 3.72
CA LEU A 55 -2.11 11.42 5.09
C LEU A 55 -1.77 12.52 6.11
N GLY A 56 -0.61 13.18 5.97
CA GLY A 56 -0.22 14.29 6.83
C GLY A 56 -1.15 15.50 6.73
N TRP A 57 -1.65 15.81 5.52
CA TRP A 57 -2.66 16.86 5.35
C TRP A 57 -3.99 16.48 6.03
N MET A 58 -4.51 15.28 5.78
CA MET A 58 -5.75 14.81 6.43
C MET A 58 -5.62 14.81 7.95
N HIS A 59 -4.47 14.38 8.48
CA HIS A 59 -4.17 14.43 9.90
C HIS A 59 -4.23 15.86 10.45
N SER A 60 -3.67 16.84 9.74
CA SER A 60 -3.71 18.25 10.14
C SER A 60 -5.12 18.84 10.12
N GLU A 61 -5.98 18.42 9.18
CA GLU A 61 -7.39 18.85 9.14
C GLU A 61 -8.16 18.30 10.34
N CYS A 62 -7.88 17.05 10.74
CA CYS A 62 -8.44 16.43 11.94
C CYS A 62 -7.99 17.16 13.21
N LEU A 63 -6.68 17.40 13.37
CA LEU A 63 -6.13 18.11 14.54
C LEU A 63 -6.62 19.55 14.65
N ALA A 64 -6.88 20.22 13.52
CA ALA A 64 -7.41 21.57 13.51
C ALA A 64 -8.93 21.66 13.76
N GLY A 65 -9.61 20.53 13.96
CA GLY A 65 -11.06 20.47 14.16
C GLY A 65 -11.87 20.85 12.91
N ARG A 66 -11.27 20.75 11.71
CA ARG A 66 -11.94 21.04 10.43
C ARG A 66 -12.59 19.80 9.82
N ALA A 67 -12.20 18.60 10.25
CA ALA A 67 -12.83 17.35 9.87
C ALA A 67 -13.99 17.01 10.82
N SER A 68 -15.06 16.46 10.26
CA SER A 68 -16.16 15.85 11.01
C SER A 68 -15.75 14.52 11.66
N ASP A 69 -16.53 14.05 12.65
CA ASP A 69 -16.30 12.75 13.30
C ASP A 69 -16.25 11.57 12.31
N SER A 70 -17.07 11.60 11.25
CA SER A 70 -17.02 10.60 10.18
C SER A 70 -15.72 10.65 9.39
N GLU A 71 -15.24 11.85 9.06
CA GLU A 71 -13.98 12.01 8.33
C GLU A 71 -12.77 11.61 9.20
N ILE A 72 -12.85 11.85 10.51
CA ILE A 72 -11.83 11.38 11.48
C ILE A 72 -11.83 9.85 11.55
N ARG A 73 -13.01 9.20 11.63
CA ARG A 73 -13.13 7.74 11.58
C ARG A 73 -12.53 7.16 10.30
N ASP A 74 -12.89 7.73 9.15
CA ASP A 74 -12.40 7.30 7.85
C ASP A 74 -10.89 7.51 7.72
N PHE A 75 -10.35 8.61 8.27
CA PHE A 75 -8.92 8.86 8.32
C PHE A 75 -8.19 7.81 9.16
N VAL A 76 -8.65 7.53 10.38
CA VAL A 76 -8.03 6.53 11.27
C VAL A 76 -8.03 5.14 10.64
N LEU A 77 -9.16 4.72 10.05
CA LEU A 77 -9.22 3.45 9.32
C LEU A 77 -8.28 3.47 8.10
N GLY A 78 -8.27 4.55 7.33
CA GLY A 78 -7.49 4.65 6.12
C GLY A 78 -5.98 4.64 6.33
N ILE A 79 -5.50 5.28 7.40
CA ILE A 79 -4.08 5.21 7.74
C ILE A 79 -3.68 3.83 8.25
N TYR A 80 -4.55 3.18 9.03
CA TYR A 80 -4.31 1.81 9.50
C TYR A 80 -4.32 0.80 8.34
N ARG A 81 -5.20 0.96 7.36
CA ARG A 81 -5.17 0.18 6.11
C ARG A 81 -3.90 0.44 5.30
N THR A 82 -3.45 1.70 5.26
CA THR A 82 -2.21 2.06 4.56
C THR A 82 -0.98 1.40 5.18
N ARG A 83 -0.94 1.21 6.50
CA ARG A 83 0.11 0.42 7.18
C ARG A 83 0.24 -0.99 6.59
N TYR A 84 -0.86 -1.74 6.45
CA TYR A 84 -0.84 -3.08 5.85
C TYR A 84 -0.47 -3.07 4.36
N MET A 85 -0.97 -2.10 3.59
CA MET A 85 -0.57 -1.96 2.19
C MET A 85 0.93 -1.66 2.06
N THR A 86 1.52 -0.89 2.99
CA THR A 86 2.96 -0.61 3.00
C THR A 86 3.78 -1.88 3.26
N ALA A 87 3.36 -2.69 4.23
CA ALA A 87 3.99 -3.98 4.53
C ALA A 87 3.94 -4.94 3.33
N GLY A 88 2.77 -5.09 2.70
CA GLY A 88 2.60 -5.90 1.50
C GLY A 88 3.40 -5.38 0.30
N TYR A 89 3.55 -4.06 0.21
CA TYR A 89 4.39 -3.41 -0.79
C TYR A 89 5.86 -3.80 -0.58
N GLY A 90 6.44 -3.55 0.59
CA GLY A 90 7.85 -3.87 0.83
C GLY A 90 8.17 -5.34 0.63
N LYS A 91 7.31 -6.23 1.12
CA LYS A 91 7.42 -7.67 0.89
C LYS A 91 7.53 -8.02 -0.60
N GLN A 92 6.57 -7.55 -1.40
CA GLN A 92 6.53 -7.86 -2.83
C GLN A 92 7.69 -7.20 -3.60
N LEU A 93 8.11 -5.99 -3.19
CA LEU A 93 9.26 -5.31 -3.77
C LEU A 93 10.52 -6.15 -3.59
N PHE A 94 10.80 -6.58 -2.37
CA PHE A 94 11.98 -7.38 -2.04
C PHE A 94 11.98 -8.73 -2.79
N LEU A 95 10.84 -9.43 -2.80
CA LEU A 95 10.68 -10.68 -3.57
C LEU A 95 10.90 -10.47 -5.07
N SER A 96 10.39 -9.37 -5.65
CA SER A 96 10.53 -9.08 -7.08
C SER A 96 11.98 -8.83 -7.51
N GLN A 97 12.86 -8.56 -6.55
CA GLN A 97 14.28 -8.29 -6.75
C GLN A 97 15.17 -9.49 -6.40
N GLY A 98 14.56 -10.66 -6.19
CA GLY A 98 15.25 -11.92 -5.90
C GLY A 98 15.61 -12.10 -4.42
N GLY A 99 14.96 -11.37 -3.52
CA GLY A 99 15.08 -11.59 -2.08
C GLY A 99 14.40 -12.88 -1.62
N GLU A 100 14.87 -13.43 -0.49
CA GLU A 100 14.33 -14.65 0.09
C GLU A 100 13.00 -14.41 0.82
N LEU A 101 12.15 -15.44 0.91
CA LEU A 101 10.81 -15.31 1.50
C LEU A 101 10.84 -14.93 2.98
N ASP A 102 11.75 -15.50 3.77
CA ASP A 102 11.84 -15.27 5.21
C ASP A 102 12.22 -13.80 5.49
N GLU A 103 13.21 -13.28 4.77
CA GLU A 103 13.62 -11.87 4.82
C GLU A 103 12.52 -10.93 4.30
N ALA A 104 11.75 -11.34 3.29
CA ALA A 104 10.61 -10.56 2.81
C ALA A 104 9.49 -10.46 3.87
N ILE A 105 9.30 -11.50 4.68
CA ILE A 105 8.36 -11.50 5.80
C ILE A 105 8.88 -10.59 6.91
N GLU A 106 10.17 -10.67 7.26
CA GLU A 106 10.79 -9.77 8.24
C GLU A 106 10.65 -8.30 7.84
N LEU A 107 10.90 -7.97 6.57
CA LEU A 107 10.68 -6.62 6.04
C LEU A 107 9.21 -6.18 6.12
N SER A 108 8.28 -7.10 5.82
CA SER A 108 6.85 -6.85 5.93
C SER A 108 6.47 -6.47 7.37
N ASP A 109 6.98 -7.22 8.34
CA ASP A 109 6.72 -7.00 9.76
C ASP A 109 7.37 -5.70 10.23
N GLU A 110 8.60 -5.40 9.82
CA GLU A 110 9.27 -4.14 10.15
C GLU A 110 8.54 -2.92 9.58
N LEU A 111 8.07 -2.97 8.33
CA LEU A 111 7.27 -1.91 7.74
C LEU A 111 5.91 -1.77 8.42
N SER A 112 5.31 -2.90 8.82
CA SER A 112 4.07 -2.89 9.59
C SER A 112 4.30 -2.24 10.96
N ASP A 113 5.37 -2.54 11.67
CA ASP A 113 5.46 -2.20 13.10
C ASP A 113 6.24 -0.91 13.38
N CYS A 114 7.23 -0.61 12.54
CA CYS A 114 8.21 0.44 12.81
C CYS A 114 8.23 1.56 11.76
N SER A 115 7.46 1.46 10.66
CA SER A 115 7.48 2.51 9.63
C SER A 115 6.91 3.85 10.11
N PRO A 116 7.27 4.97 9.47
CA PRO A 116 6.62 6.26 9.74
C PRO A 116 5.09 6.23 9.55
N ILE A 117 4.59 5.37 8.65
CA ILE A 117 3.16 5.15 8.43
C ILE A 117 2.55 4.38 9.61
N ALA A 118 3.26 3.36 10.12
CA ALA A 118 2.87 2.65 11.33
C ALA A 118 2.76 3.60 12.53
N GLN A 119 3.80 4.42 12.76
CA GLN A 119 3.80 5.41 13.83
C GLN A 119 2.62 6.39 13.70
N MET A 120 2.41 6.96 12.52
CA MET A 120 1.30 7.89 12.28
C MET A 120 -0.07 7.22 12.49
N SER A 121 -0.20 5.92 12.18
CA SER A 121 -1.42 5.16 12.45
C SER A 121 -1.70 4.99 13.96
N LEU A 122 -0.66 4.70 14.74
CA LEU A 122 -0.76 4.56 16.20
C LEU A 122 -1.06 5.91 16.87
N ASP A 123 -0.40 6.97 16.41
CA ASP A 123 -0.65 8.33 16.89
C ASP A 123 -2.10 8.77 16.63
N ALA A 124 -2.63 8.48 15.42
CA ALA A 124 -4.01 8.79 15.06
C ALA A 124 -5.03 8.05 15.94
N ILE A 125 -4.80 6.77 16.25
CA ILE A 125 -5.65 6.01 17.17
C ILE A 125 -5.68 6.68 18.54
N PHE A 126 -4.51 7.02 19.09
CA PHE A 126 -4.43 7.63 20.41
C PHE A 126 -5.12 9.00 20.45
N GLN A 127 -4.81 9.86 19.48
CA GLN A 127 -5.32 11.23 19.41
C GLN A 127 -6.83 11.30 19.16
N PHE A 128 -7.40 10.36 18.41
CA PHE A 128 -8.81 10.33 18.04
C PHE A 128 -9.58 9.16 18.68
N SER A 129 -9.06 8.62 19.78
CA SER A 129 -9.63 7.45 20.48
C SER A 129 -11.11 7.63 20.85
N ASN A 130 -11.50 8.85 21.25
CA ASN A 130 -12.89 9.19 21.61
C ASN A 130 -13.88 9.19 20.44
N ILE A 131 -13.38 9.20 19.19
CA ILE A 131 -14.19 9.35 17.97
C ILE A 131 -14.15 8.08 17.12
N SER A 132 -12.97 7.49 17.01
CA SER A 132 -12.66 6.42 16.06
C SER A 132 -12.94 5.02 16.58
N GLY A 133 -12.88 4.82 17.91
CA GLY A 133 -12.90 3.48 18.48
C GLY A 133 -11.64 2.69 18.12
N ASP A 134 -11.67 1.38 18.33
CA ASP A 134 -10.56 0.49 17.95
C ASP A 134 -10.70 0.06 16.47
N PRO A 135 -9.77 0.44 15.56
CA PRO A 135 -9.84 0.02 14.17
C PRO A 135 -9.51 -1.46 13.98
N PHE A 136 -8.92 -2.13 14.98
CA PHE A 136 -8.41 -3.49 14.84
C PHE A 136 -9.48 -4.49 14.42
N ASP A 137 -10.67 -4.45 15.03
CA ASP A 137 -11.76 -5.38 14.72
C ASP A 137 -12.29 -5.22 13.28
N VAL A 138 -12.17 -4.01 12.72
CA VAL A 138 -12.56 -3.72 11.34
C VAL A 138 -11.48 -4.18 10.36
N ILE A 139 -10.20 -3.96 10.68
CA ILE A 139 -9.11 -4.21 9.75
C ILE A 139 -8.62 -5.66 9.78
N LYS A 140 -8.73 -6.37 10.91
CA LYS A 140 -8.33 -7.77 11.03
C LYS A 140 -8.88 -8.66 9.90
N PRO A 141 -10.18 -8.61 9.51
CA PRO A 141 -10.67 -9.39 8.38
C PRO A 141 -10.18 -8.90 7.01
N GLU A 142 -9.74 -7.64 6.88
CA GLU A 142 -9.27 -7.03 5.63
C GLU A 142 -7.75 -7.19 5.42
N ALA A 143 -7.00 -7.54 6.47
CA ALA A 143 -5.53 -7.48 6.49
C ALA A 143 -4.85 -8.23 5.33
N GLU A 144 -5.32 -9.44 5.01
CA GLU A 144 -4.75 -10.24 3.92
C GLU A 144 -4.93 -9.55 2.56
N GLU A 145 -6.11 -8.98 2.31
CA GLU A 145 -6.39 -8.27 1.05
C GLU A 145 -5.64 -6.95 0.95
N LEU A 146 -5.41 -6.27 2.08
CA LEU A 146 -4.58 -5.06 2.14
C LEU A 146 -3.10 -5.37 1.84
N LEU A 147 -2.57 -6.48 2.35
CA LEU A 147 -1.22 -6.96 2.00
C LEU A 147 -1.11 -7.26 0.50
N LYS A 148 -2.12 -7.94 -0.08
CA LYS A 148 -2.18 -8.20 -1.53
C LYS A 148 -2.29 -6.92 -2.35
N ALA A 149 -3.08 -5.95 -1.90
CA ALA A 149 -3.21 -4.64 -2.55
C ALA A 149 -1.86 -3.91 -2.55
N GLY A 150 -1.12 -3.95 -1.44
CA GLY A 150 0.27 -3.49 -1.36
C GLY A 150 1.17 -4.13 -2.41
N GLY A 151 1.14 -5.46 -2.52
CA GLY A 151 1.90 -6.17 -3.55
C GLY A 151 1.49 -5.80 -4.99
N MET A 152 0.20 -5.56 -5.23
CA MET A 152 -0.28 -5.08 -6.52
C MET A 152 0.26 -3.69 -6.85
N MET A 153 0.29 -2.78 -5.87
CA MET A 153 0.86 -1.44 -6.05
C MET A 153 2.33 -1.51 -6.50
N VAL A 154 3.14 -2.39 -5.92
CA VAL A 154 4.54 -2.60 -6.35
C VAL A 154 4.62 -2.99 -7.81
N ASN A 155 3.82 -3.99 -8.21
CA ASN A 155 3.84 -4.48 -9.58
C ASN A 155 3.46 -3.36 -10.57
N LEU A 156 2.55 -2.46 -10.18
CA LEU A 156 2.20 -1.28 -10.96
C LEU A 156 3.34 -0.25 -11.01
N MET A 157 4.04 -0.02 -9.90
CA MET A 157 5.20 0.87 -9.85
C MET A 157 6.34 0.35 -10.74
N ILE A 158 6.69 -0.94 -10.63
CA ILE A 158 7.73 -1.59 -11.44
C ILE A 158 7.39 -1.56 -12.93
N THR A 159 6.10 -1.70 -13.27
CA THR A 159 5.64 -1.64 -14.68
C THR A 159 5.36 -0.22 -15.18
N GLY A 160 5.77 0.82 -14.42
CA GLY A 160 5.69 2.21 -14.86
C GLY A 160 4.28 2.80 -14.87
N LYS A 161 3.41 2.37 -13.95
CA LYS A 161 2.01 2.81 -13.81
C LYS A 161 1.71 3.42 -12.42
N PRO A 162 2.47 4.43 -11.97
CA PRO A 162 2.34 5.01 -10.64
C PRO A 162 0.95 5.62 -10.38
N GLU A 163 0.31 6.18 -11.38
CA GLU A 163 -1.04 6.76 -11.29
C GLU A 163 -2.09 5.69 -10.94
N ILE A 164 -1.94 4.47 -11.45
CA ILE A 164 -2.84 3.36 -11.12
C ILE A 164 -2.51 2.83 -9.72
N ALA A 165 -1.24 2.76 -9.34
CA ALA A 165 -0.84 2.40 -7.97
C ALA A 165 -1.46 3.36 -6.94
N LYS A 166 -1.50 4.66 -7.23
CA LYS A 166 -2.17 5.67 -6.40
C LYS A 166 -3.69 5.43 -6.27
N ILE A 167 -4.34 4.98 -7.35
CA ILE A 167 -5.77 4.62 -7.32
C ILE A 167 -6.00 3.40 -6.44
N VAL A 168 -5.16 2.36 -6.58
CA VAL A 168 -5.24 1.15 -5.74
C VAL A 168 -5.08 1.50 -4.26
N TRP A 169 -4.07 2.31 -3.92
CA TRP A 169 -3.90 2.81 -2.55
C TRP A 169 -5.14 3.54 -2.05
N ARG A 170 -5.65 4.51 -2.82
CA ARG A 170 -6.79 5.34 -2.42
C ARG A 170 -8.02 4.49 -2.16
N ASP A 171 -8.28 3.51 -3.03
CA ASP A 171 -9.46 2.65 -2.92
C ASP A 171 -9.28 1.64 -1.76
N GLY A 172 -8.08 1.09 -1.57
CA GLY A 172 -7.74 0.23 -0.43
C GLY A 172 -7.81 0.96 0.92
N ALA A 173 -7.31 2.19 1.00
CA ALA A 173 -7.34 3.01 2.21
C ALA A 173 -8.77 3.41 2.60
N LYS A 174 -9.65 3.67 1.62
CA LYS A 174 -11.06 3.97 1.90
C LYS A 174 -11.86 2.76 2.38
N GLY A 175 -11.34 1.56 2.15
CA GLY A 175 -11.96 0.29 2.55
C GLY A 175 -12.14 -0.61 1.35
N VAL A 176 -11.45 -1.74 1.40
CA VAL A 176 -11.76 -2.91 0.58
C VAL A 176 -13.23 -3.21 0.81
N PHE A 177 -13.98 -3.12 -0.29
CA PHE A 177 -15.44 -3.17 -0.32
C PHE A 177 -15.97 -4.30 0.55
N HIS A 178 -16.97 -3.97 1.39
CA HIS A 178 -17.91 -4.95 1.91
C HIS A 178 -18.23 -6.01 0.85
N SER A 179 -18.12 -7.29 1.21
CA SER A 179 -18.89 -8.38 0.60
C SER A 179 -18.80 -9.64 1.46
N PRO A 180 -19.92 -10.32 1.78
CA PRO A 180 -21.34 -9.97 1.64
C PRO A 180 -21.96 -9.34 2.91
#